data_AF-A0AAW1DI96-F1
#
_entry.id   AF-A0AAW1DI96-F1
#
_cell.length_a   1.000
_cell.length_b   1.000
_cell.length_c   1.000
_cell.angle_alpha   90.00
_cell.angle_beta   90.00
_cell.angle_gamma   90.00
#
_symmetry.space_group_name_H-M   'P 1'
#
loop_
_entity.id
_entity.type
_entity.pdbx_description
1 polymer ?
#
loop_
_entity_poly.entity_id
_entity_poly.type
_entity_poly.pdbx_seq_one_letter_code
_entity_poly.pdbx_strand_id
1 'polypeptide(L)'
;MHGGLIEEMKACDKEPVNIYRTLKKIQAGMFRTGFNLWEIFRNLDPERKCYVTSHKFLTVLNGPLKNLIGLSDEEIIQVSDLFKTSDGQIAYEQFCHLIHDYRPPPSKLDLVQDDPNSVNKSLTRNEERVLYNTLMYIATTVTKRKLVLKPFFQDYEMIKKHSGLVTKTTFYKVLDFMGVKISKFAIDILVKRYERDDYTIKYNAFLSELDEVFQFLEANNYVDSSGRLWDPTKIPLYEKPPPGSGDQCGLRQVYLPSWINKSKVDPKEVINIILKFKQHICRNKIRIRDFFKEFDTKDTGRVDVHDFVMGLRWLSYGRVDPVNLFLNAKEIDIIMDLYADPIYPDRKLWKVLEEDLEGGKFLDNGNGKLLYFSF
;
A
#
# COMPACT_ATOMS: atom_id res chain seq x y z
N MET A 1 -28.06 24.27 -58.82
CA MET A 1 -28.81 23.30 -57.99
C MET A 1 -27.79 22.29 -57.49
N HIS A 2 -27.22 22.53 -56.31
CA HIS A 2 -27.74 22.03 -55.02
C HIS A 2 -27.72 20.50 -55.03
N GLY A 3 -26.89 19.81 -54.26
CA GLY A 3 -26.42 20.11 -52.91
C GLY A 3 -26.74 18.86 -52.09
N GLY A 4 -25.73 18.19 -51.56
CA GLY A 4 -25.93 17.00 -50.76
C GLY A 4 -24.64 16.21 -50.58
N LEU A 5 -24.38 15.85 -49.32
CA LEU A 5 -23.41 14.86 -48.85
C LEU A 5 -21.97 15.34 -48.58
N ILE A 6 -21.81 16.35 -47.72
CA ILE A 6 -20.69 16.35 -46.75
C ILE A 6 -21.17 16.94 -45.42
N GLU A 7 -22.06 16.22 -44.73
CA GLU A 7 -22.24 16.37 -43.29
C GLU A 7 -22.66 15.00 -42.75
N GLU A 8 -21.70 14.18 -42.34
CA GLU A 8 -21.98 13.14 -41.35
C GLU A 8 -20.69 12.65 -40.66
N MET A 9 -20.78 12.62 -39.32
CA MET A 9 -19.96 11.85 -38.40
C MET A 9 -18.55 12.34 -38.07
N LYS A 10 -18.48 13.48 -37.35
CA LYS A 10 -17.52 13.57 -36.23
C LYS A 10 -18.02 12.66 -35.10
N ALA A 11 -17.58 11.40 -35.11
CA ALA A 11 -17.66 10.56 -33.92
C ALA A 11 -16.83 11.23 -32.82
N CYS A 12 -17.50 11.66 -31.76
CA CYS A 12 -16.86 12.19 -30.56
C CYS A 12 -16.23 10.99 -29.83
N ASP A 13 -14.91 10.84 -29.94
CA ASP A 13 -14.11 9.97 -29.09
C ASP A 13 -14.27 10.41 -27.63
N LYS A 14 -15.27 9.85 -26.94
CA LYS A 14 -15.39 9.96 -25.49
C LYS A 14 -14.59 8.80 -24.88
N GLU A 15 -13.57 9.12 -24.09
CA GLU A 15 -12.86 8.15 -23.26
C GLU A 15 -13.87 7.30 -22.46
N PRO A 16 -13.67 5.98 -22.33
CA PRO A 16 -14.54 5.14 -21.52
C PRO A 16 -14.58 5.68 -20.09
N VAL A 17 -15.78 5.95 -19.60
CA VAL A 17 -16.01 6.46 -18.25
C VAL A 17 -15.36 5.52 -17.25
N ASN A 18 -14.45 6.07 -16.44
CA ASN A 18 -13.73 5.32 -15.44
C ASN A 18 -14.62 5.20 -14.19
N ILE A 19 -15.19 4.01 -13.95
CA ILE A 19 -16.07 3.72 -12.82
C ILE A 19 -15.40 4.13 -11.50
N TYR A 20 -14.11 3.87 -11.36
CA TYR A 20 -13.38 4.25 -10.16
C TYR A 20 -13.32 5.78 -9.95
N ARG A 21 -13.11 6.56 -11.03
CA ARG A 21 -13.21 8.04 -10.98
C ARG A 21 -14.61 8.48 -10.53
N THR A 22 -15.65 7.78 -10.99
CA THR A 22 -17.04 8.04 -10.60
C THR A 22 -17.27 7.77 -9.11
N LEU A 23 -16.79 6.64 -8.59
CA LEU A 23 -16.86 6.30 -7.16
C LEU A 23 -16.12 7.34 -6.30
N LYS A 24 -14.92 7.78 -6.72
CA LYS A 24 -14.16 8.86 -6.06
C LYS A 24 -14.91 10.18 -6.06
N LYS A 25 -15.61 10.50 -7.15
CA LYS A 25 -16.43 11.70 -7.27
C LYS A 25 -17.59 11.68 -6.28
N ILE A 26 -18.26 10.53 -6.14
CA ILE A 26 -19.31 10.30 -5.14
C ILE A 26 -18.75 10.44 -3.71
N GLN A 27 -17.59 9.84 -3.42
CA GLN A 27 -16.88 9.98 -2.14
C GLN A 27 -16.57 11.44 -1.80
N ALA A 28 -16.00 12.18 -2.76
CA ALA A 28 -15.71 13.60 -2.59
C ALA A 28 -16.99 14.44 -2.42
N GLY A 29 -18.08 14.07 -3.09
CA GLY A 29 -19.41 14.66 -2.90
C GLY A 29 -19.91 14.48 -1.47
N MET A 30 -19.85 13.24 -0.95
CA MET A 30 -20.23 12.93 0.43
C MET A 30 -19.41 13.71 1.46
N PHE A 31 -18.09 13.76 1.31
CA PHE A 31 -17.24 14.51 2.24
C PHE A 31 -17.57 16.00 2.27
N ARG A 32 -17.83 16.61 1.10
CA ARG A 32 -18.13 18.05 0.98
C ARG A 32 -19.48 18.44 1.60
N THR A 33 -20.43 17.52 1.64
CA THR A 33 -21.85 17.85 1.89
C THR A 33 -22.43 17.11 3.09
N GLY A 34 -21.73 16.09 3.59
CA GLY A 34 -22.06 15.36 4.81
C GLY A 34 -23.20 14.36 4.68
N PHE A 35 -23.73 14.09 3.49
CA PHE A 35 -24.78 13.08 3.34
C PHE A 35 -24.24 11.66 3.49
N ASN A 36 -25.07 10.77 4.03
CA ASN A 36 -24.71 9.39 4.29
C ASN A 36 -25.54 8.41 3.44
N LEU A 37 -24.92 7.78 2.44
CA LEU A 37 -25.61 6.78 1.60
C LEU A 37 -26.15 5.58 2.40
N TRP A 38 -25.53 5.18 3.52
CA TRP A 38 -26.08 4.11 4.36
C TRP A 38 -27.42 4.49 4.95
N GLU A 39 -27.60 5.74 5.37
CA GLU A 39 -28.88 6.21 5.91
C GLU A 39 -29.93 6.31 4.81
N ILE A 40 -29.54 6.84 3.65
CA ILE A 40 -30.44 7.00 2.50
C ILE A 40 -30.95 5.64 2.01
N PHE A 41 -30.08 4.65 1.81
CA PHE A 41 -30.50 3.36 1.30
C PHE A 41 -31.18 2.46 2.34
N ARG A 42 -30.79 2.54 3.63
CA ARG A 42 -31.52 1.81 4.70
C ARG A 42 -32.96 2.31 4.85
N ASN A 43 -33.22 3.59 4.60
CA ASN A 43 -34.59 4.10 4.56
C ASN A 43 -35.41 3.55 3.38
N LEU A 44 -34.76 3.15 2.29
CA LEU A 44 -35.40 2.56 1.10
C LEU A 44 -35.55 1.04 1.16
N ASP A 45 -34.91 0.41 2.17
CA ASP A 45 -34.92 -1.02 2.50
C ASP A 45 -35.24 -1.24 4.00
N PRO A 46 -36.50 -1.02 4.44
CA PRO A 46 -36.89 -1.17 5.84
C PRO A 46 -36.74 -2.60 6.38
N GLU A 47 -36.80 -3.58 5.48
CA GLU A 47 -36.67 -5.01 5.79
C GLU A 47 -35.20 -5.46 5.91
N ARG A 48 -34.24 -4.55 5.65
CA ARG A 48 -32.79 -4.80 5.72
C ARG A 48 -32.36 -6.00 4.90
N LYS A 49 -32.89 -6.11 3.69
CA LYS A 49 -32.49 -7.13 2.72
C LYS A 49 -31.11 -6.88 2.13
N CYS A 50 -30.56 -5.67 2.30
CA CYS A 50 -29.28 -5.20 1.73
C CYS A 50 -29.30 -5.01 0.20
N TYR A 51 -30.50 -5.06 -0.39
CA TYR A 51 -30.75 -4.84 -1.82
C TYR A 51 -31.85 -3.79 -2.03
N VAL A 52 -31.76 -3.06 -3.14
CA VAL A 52 -32.81 -2.16 -3.63
C VAL A 52 -33.06 -2.41 -5.10
N THR A 53 -34.23 -2.02 -5.62
CA THR A 53 -34.49 -2.11 -7.06
C THR A 53 -33.63 -1.11 -7.83
N SER A 54 -33.30 -1.42 -9.09
CA SER A 54 -32.52 -0.50 -9.94
C SER A 54 -33.16 0.89 -10.03
N HIS A 55 -34.49 0.96 -10.08
CA HIS A 55 -35.20 2.23 -10.09
C HIS A 55 -34.99 3.06 -8.80
N LYS A 56 -35.04 2.42 -7.62
CA LYS A 56 -34.77 3.09 -6.33
C LYS A 56 -33.33 3.61 -6.27
N PHE A 57 -32.38 2.80 -6.72
CA PHE A 57 -30.96 3.18 -6.77
C PHE A 57 -30.70 4.36 -7.70
N LEU A 58 -31.23 4.30 -8.92
CA LEU A 58 -31.13 5.38 -9.90
C LEU A 58 -31.79 6.65 -9.36
N THR A 59 -32.94 6.56 -8.68
CA THR A 59 -33.61 7.74 -8.11
C THR A 59 -32.74 8.46 -7.08
N VAL A 60 -31.97 7.73 -6.27
CA VAL A 60 -31.04 8.31 -5.29
C VAL A 60 -29.92 9.08 -5.99
N LEU A 61 -29.29 8.48 -7.00
CA LEU A 61 -28.14 9.08 -7.70
C LEU A 61 -28.53 10.13 -8.76
N ASN A 62 -29.66 9.96 -9.46
CA ASN A 62 -30.21 10.90 -10.43
C ASN A 62 -31.00 12.05 -9.79
N GLY A 63 -31.44 11.89 -8.54
CA GLY A 63 -32.20 12.89 -7.82
C GLY A 63 -31.31 13.96 -7.18
N PRO A 64 -31.44 14.24 -5.88
CA PRO A 64 -30.73 15.34 -5.23
C PRO A 64 -29.21 15.21 -5.29
N LEU A 65 -28.69 13.99 -5.43
CA LEU A 65 -27.26 13.72 -5.45
C LEU A 65 -26.60 14.01 -6.81
N LYS A 66 -27.34 14.01 -7.92
CA LYS A 66 -26.78 14.17 -9.27
C LYS A 66 -26.06 15.51 -9.41
N ASN A 67 -26.77 16.58 -9.12
CA ASN A 67 -26.25 17.95 -9.21
C ASN A 67 -25.27 18.26 -8.07
N LEU A 68 -25.51 17.69 -6.89
CA LEU A 68 -24.68 17.90 -5.71
C LEU A 68 -23.27 17.32 -5.87
N ILE A 69 -23.17 16.14 -6.49
CA ILE A 69 -21.91 15.42 -6.73
C ILE A 69 -21.31 15.81 -8.10
N GLY A 70 -22.17 16.20 -9.06
CA GLY A 70 -21.82 16.56 -10.42
C GLY A 70 -21.77 15.36 -11.38
N LEU A 71 -22.59 14.33 -11.15
CA LEU A 71 -22.58 13.07 -11.91
C LEU A 71 -23.28 13.19 -13.28
N SER A 72 -22.75 12.51 -14.30
CA SER A 72 -23.45 12.33 -15.58
C SER A 72 -24.39 11.12 -15.57
N ASP A 73 -25.34 11.08 -16.50
CA ASP A 73 -26.25 9.93 -16.64
C ASP A 73 -25.49 8.64 -16.98
N GLU A 74 -24.49 8.70 -17.88
CA GLU A 74 -23.58 7.59 -18.16
C GLU A 74 -22.86 7.08 -16.90
N GLU A 75 -22.33 7.98 -16.07
CA GLU A 75 -21.63 7.63 -14.82
C GLU A 75 -22.57 6.88 -13.86
N ILE A 76 -23.81 7.31 -13.74
CA ILE A 76 -24.81 6.72 -12.85
C ILE A 76 -25.28 5.34 -13.35
N ILE A 77 -25.50 5.20 -14.65
CA ILE A 77 -25.89 3.92 -15.27
C ILE A 77 -24.78 2.89 -15.07
N GLN A 78 -23.53 3.25 -15.31
CA GLN A 78 -22.41 2.31 -15.12
C GLN A 78 -22.22 1.88 -13.67
N VAL A 79 -22.37 2.81 -12.71
CA VAL A 79 -22.34 2.46 -11.29
C VAL A 79 -23.51 1.56 -10.93
N SER A 80 -24.71 1.84 -11.44
CA SER A 80 -25.90 1.01 -11.23
C SER A 80 -25.70 -0.42 -11.77
N ASP A 81 -25.16 -0.56 -12.98
CA ASP A 81 -24.93 -1.85 -13.61
C ASP A 81 -23.84 -2.66 -12.90
N LEU A 82 -22.82 -1.99 -12.33
CA LEU A 82 -21.76 -2.66 -11.57
C LEU A 82 -22.29 -3.44 -10.35
N PHE A 83 -23.30 -2.89 -9.66
CA PHE A 83 -23.86 -3.50 -8.44
C PHE A 83 -25.13 -4.30 -8.68
N LYS A 84 -25.49 -4.52 -9.95
CA LYS A 84 -26.72 -5.21 -10.32
C LYS A 84 -26.56 -6.73 -10.20
N THR A 85 -27.50 -7.36 -9.50
CA THR A 85 -27.56 -8.81 -9.31
C THR A 85 -28.33 -9.49 -10.45
N SER A 86 -28.22 -10.82 -10.54
CA SER A 86 -28.85 -11.63 -11.60
C SER A 86 -30.38 -11.55 -11.63
N ASP A 87 -31.01 -11.25 -10.50
CA ASP A 87 -32.44 -11.01 -10.34
C ASP A 87 -32.85 -9.54 -10.61
N GLY A 88 -31.90 -8.70 -11.04
CA GLY A 88 -32.13 -7.30 -11.42
C GLY A 88 -32.24 -6.33 -10.24
N GLN A 89 -31.96 -6.77 -9.02
CA GLN A 89 -31.79 -5.89 -7.86
C GLN A 89 -30.39 -5.28 -7.84
N ILE A 90 -30.15 -4.34 -6.93
CA ILE A 90 -28.86 -3.68 -6.73
C ILE A 90 -28.41 -3.88 -5.29
N ALA A 91 -27.22 -4.44 -5.12
CA ALA A 91 -26.58 -4.65 -3.82
C ALA A 91 -26.04 -3.33 -3.26
N TYR A 92 -26.93 -2.47 -2.74
CA TYR A 92 -26.55 -1.14 -2.24
C TYR A 92 -25.60 -1.23 -1.05
N GLU A 93 -25.65 -2.31 -0.27
CA GLU A 93 -24.74 -2.53 0.86
C GLU A 93 -23.29 -2.58 0.38
N GLN A 94 -23.04 -3.27 -0.73
CA GLN A 94 -21.71 -3.34 -1.36
C GLN A 94 -21.28 -1.99 -1.93
N PHE A 95 -22.21 -1.28 -2.58
CA PHE A 95 -21.96 0.09 -3.04
C PHE A 95 -21.62 1.02 -1.87
N CYS A 96 -22.36 0.95 -0.77
CA CYS A 96 -22.14 1.77 0.41
C CYS A 96 -20.83 1.44 1.09
N HIS A 97 -20.47 0.16 1.26
CA HIS A 97 -19.13 -0.21 1.72
C HIS A 97 -18.03 0.36 0.84
N LEU A 98 -18.19 0.27 -0.48
CA LEU A 98 -17.19 0.78 -1.43
C LEU A 98 -16.99 2.29 -1.34
N ILE A 99 -18.07 3.03 -1.09
CA ILE A 99 -18.07 4.48 -1.02
C ILE A 99 -17.70 4.98 0.40
N HIS A 100 -18.24 4.38 1.45
CA HIS A 100 -18.06 4.82 2.85
C HIS A 100 -16.82 4.27 3.53
N ASP A 101 -16.37 3.07 3.18
CA ASP A 101 -15.13 2.52 3.75
C ASP A 101 -13.88 3.22 3.18
N TYR A 102 -14.04 4.25 2.33
CA TYR A 102 -12.97 5.18 1.97
C TYR A 102 -12.64 6.09 3.14
N ARG A 103 -11.50 5.81 3.78
CA ARG A 103 -10.88 6.74 4.70
C ARG A 103 -10.24 7.86 3.87
N PRO A 104 -10.62 9.14 4.05
CA PRO A 104 -9.79 10.23 3.54
C PRO A 104 -8.37 10.04 4.11
N PRO A 105 -7.30 10.40 3.37
CA PRO A 105 -5.96 10.38 3.93
C PRO A 105 -6.00 11.08 5.28
N PRO A 106 -5.37 10.53 6.33
CA PRO A 106 -5.50 11.05 7.68
C PRO A 106 -5.27 12.55 7.62
N SER A 107 -6.32 13.31 7.92
CA SER A 107 -6.15 14.74 8.14
C SER A 107 -5.09 14.87 9.24
N LYS A 108 -4.22 15.87 9.17
CA LYS A 108 -3.17 16.15 10.18
C LYS A 108 -3.72 16.29 11.63
N LEU A 109 -5.03 16.09 11.84
CA LEU A 109 -5.80 16.19 13.06
C LEU A 109 -6.25 14.85 13.68
N ASP A 110 -5.97 13.70 13.08
CA ASP A 110 -6.14 12.43 13.79
C ASP A 110 -5.03 12.32 14.83
N LEU A 111 -5.36 12.65 16.08
CA LEU A 111 -4.53 12.54 17.27
C LEU A 111 -4.24 11.06 17.63
N VAL A 112 -3.70 10.30 16.69
CA VAL A 112 -2.86 9.15 17.06
C VAL A 112 -1.68 9.75 17.79
N GLN A 113 -1.39 9.29 19.01
CA GLN A 113 -0.12 9.61 19.65
C GLN A 113 0.98 9.14 18.70
N ASP A 114 1.56 10.08 17.97
CA ASP A 114 2.55 9.83 16.95
C ASP A 114 3.78 9.25 17.66
N ASP A 115 4.00 7.95 17.49
CA ASP A 115 5.13 7.25 18.10
C ASP A 115 6.43 7.98 17.70
N PRO A 116 7.21 8.53 18.65
CA PRO A 116 8.43 9.27 18.36
C PRO A 116 9.48 8.47 17.58
N ASN A 117 9.42 7.14 17.65
CA ASN A 117 10.35 6.22 17.00
C ASN A 117 9.78 5.63 15.70
N SER A 118 8.56 5.99 15.32
CA SER A 118 7.97 5.50 14.06
C SER A 118 8.66 6.13 12.85
N VAL A 119 8.78 5.32 11.80
CA VAL A 119 9.48 5.63 10.55
C VAL A 119 8.56 5.48 9.35
N ASN A 120 8.87 6.19 8.28
CA ASN A 120 8.22 5.98 7.00
C ASN A 120 8.66 4.65 6.39
N LYS A 121 7.71 3.71 6.27
CA LYS A 121 7.90 2.36 5.73
C LYS A 121 7.74 2.26 4.21
N SER A 122 7.61 3.38 3.50
CA SER A 122 7.34 3.44 2.05
C SER A 122 8.59 3.86 1.25
N LEU A 123 9.67 3.09 1.40
CA LEU A 123 10.85 3.19 0.55
C LEU A 123 10.80 2.14 -0.58
N THR A 124 11.52 2.33 -1.67
CA THR A 124 11.80 1.26 -2.64
C THR A 124 12.96 0.39 -2.14
N ARG A 125 13.13 -0.81 -2.70
CA ARG A 125 14.28 -1.68 -2.36
C ARG A 125 15.64 -1.00 -2.58
N ASN A 126 15.76 -0.21 -3.65
CA ASN A 126 16.98 0.53 -3.94
C ASN A 126 17.21 1.66 -2.91
N GLU A 127 16.15 2.37 -2.52
CA GLU A 127 16.23 3.39 -1.47
C GLU A 127 16.58 2.78 -0.11
N GLU A 128 16.03 1.63 0.25
CA GLU A 128 16.39 0.91 1.49
C GLU A 128 17.88 0.53 1.50
N ARG A 129 18.40 0.02 0.39
CA ARG A 129 19.83 -0.30 0.27
C ARG A 129 20.69 0.96 0.47
N VAL A 130 20.29 2.09 -0.10
CA VAL A 130 21.01 3.36 0.08
C VAL A 130 20.87 3.90 1.51
N LEU A 131 19.69 3.77 2.13
CA LEU A 131 19.46 4.11 3.53
C LEU A 131 20.43 3.36 4.43
N TYR A 132 20.48 2.04 4.33
CA TYR A 132 21.34 1.20 5.16
C TYR A 132 22.83 1.46 4.94
N ASN A 133 23.27 1.68 3.69
CA ASN A 133 24.65 2.09 3.41
C ASN A 133 24.98 3.43 4.07
N THR A 134 24.03 4.36 4.07
CA THR A 134 24.19 5.68 4.68
C THR A 134 24.25 5.58 6.20
N LEU A 135 23.37 4.78 6.82
CA LEU A 135 23.39 4.54 8.27
C LEU A 135 24.69 3.88 8.72
N MET A 136 25.19 2.88 7.99
CA MET A 136 26.49 2.26 8.23
C MET A 136 27.64 3.26 8.12
N TYR A 137 27.63 4.12 7.10
CA TYR A 137 28.64 5.17 6.94
C TYR A 137 28.60 6.20 8.08
N ILE A 138 27.41 6.60 8.53
CA ILE A 138 27.25 7.50 9.68
C ILE A 138 27.76 6.82 10.95
N ALA A 139 27.31 5.59 11.25
CA ALA A 139 27.69 4.84 12.43
C ALA A 139 29.22 4.72 12.50
N THR A 140 29.85 4.27 11.41
CA THR A 140 31.31 4.11 11.38
C THR A 140 32.07 5.42 11.60
N THR A 141 31.57 6.53 11.05
CA THR A 141 32.17 7.86 11.22
C THR A 141 32.01 8.39 12.65
N VAL A 142 30.83 8.22 13.24
CA VAL A 142 30.48 8.65 14.60
C VAL A 142 31.28 7.88 15.64
N THR A 143 31.39 6.55 15.49
CA THR A 143 32.23 5.69 16.33
C THR A 143 33.69 6.11 16.29
N LYS A 144 34.25 6.35 15.09
CA LYS A 144 35.63 6.81 14.91
C LYS A 144 35.90 8.13 15.65
N ARG A 145 34.90 9.02 15.72
CA ARG A 145 34.98 10.33 16.38
C ARG A 145 34.52 10.32 17.84
N LYS A 146 34.01 9.19 18.36
CA LYS A 146 33.44 9.04 19.71
C LYS A 146 32.37 10.09 20.04
N LEU A 147 31.48 10.38 19.07
CA LEU A 147 30.43 11.39 19.24
C LEU A 147 29.20 10.80 19.93
N VAL A 148 28.69 11.50 20.95
CA VAL A 148 27.37 11.22 21.55
C VAL A 148 26.35 12.11 20.86
N LEU A 149 25.51 11.54 19.99
CA LEU A 149 24.70 12.32 19.04
C LEU A 149 23.48 13.01 19.67
N LYS A 150 22.85 12.36 20.66
CA LYS A 150 21.57 12.81 21.23
C LYS A 150 21.60 14.25 21.77
N PRO A 151 22.62 14.70 22.54
CA PRO A 151 22.71 16.09 22.99
C PRO A 151 22.69 17.11 21.85
N PHE A 152 23.36 16.82 20.73
CA PHE A 152 23.38 17.73 19.56
C PHE A 152 22.02 17.92 18.91
N PHE A 153 21.10 16.98 19.05
CA PHE A 153 19.72 17.18 18.59
C PHE A 153 18.86 17.90 19.64
N GLN A 154 19.07 17.61 20.93
CA GLN A 154 18.31 18.21 22.03
C GLN A 154 18.50 19.72 22.14
N ASP A 155 19.69 20.24 21.83
CA ASP A 155 19.96 21.68 21.82
C ASP A 155 19.12 22.45 20.79
N TYR A 156 18.61 21.76 19.78
CA TYR A 156 17.79 22.32 18.72
C TYR A 156 16.36 21.74 18.67
N GLU A 157 15.95 21.00 19.71
CA GLU A 157 14.60 20.48 19.80
C GLU A 157 13.58 21.62 19.78
N MET A 158 12.54 21.46 18.96
CA MET A 158 11.47 22.45 18.84
C MET A 158 10.72 22.59 20.16
N ILE A 159 10.54 23.84 20.64
CA ILE A 159 9.66 24.42 21.70
C ILE A 159 9.29 23.55 22.93
N LYS A 160 8.88 22.29 22.76
CA LYS A 160 8.71 21.29 23.81
C LYS A 160 9.97 20.43 23.91
N LYS A 161 10.72 20.58 25.02
CA LYS A 161 11.83 19.67 25.35
C LYS A 161 11.35 18.22 25.31
N HIS A 162 12.17 17.33 24.77
CA HIS A 162 11.89 15.90 24.59
C HIS A 162 10.77 15.59 23.59
N SER A 163 10.54 16.45 22.60
CA SER A 163 9.60 16.18 21.51
C SER A 163 10.08 15.09 20.55
N GLY A 164 11.39 14.84 20.48
CA GLY A 164 11.98 13.93 19.49
C GLY A 164 11.99 14.48 18.08
N LEU A 165 11.71 15.79 17.91
CA LEU A 165 11.54 16.44 16.62
C LEU A 165 12.51 17.61 16.45
N VAL A 166 13.09 17.68 15.25
CA VAL A 166 13.90 18.82 14.80
C VAL A 166 13.46 19.26 13.41
N THR A 167 13.78 20.50 13.04
CA THR A 167 13.56 20.96 11.66
C THR A 167 14.47 20.21 10.69
N LYS A 168 14.06 20.09 9.43
CA LYS A 168 14.92 19.56 8.35
C LYS A 168 16.28 20.29 8.33
N THR A 169 16.28 21.63 8.41
CA THR A 169 17.49 22.48 8.47
C THR A 169 18.42 22.10 9.62
N THR A 170 17.88 21.89 10.81
CA THR A 170 18.64 21.44 11.99
C THR A 170 19.26 20.06 11.74
N PHE A 171 18.49 19.13 11.19
CA PHE A 171 18.99 17.79 10.87
C PHE A 171 20.21 17.84 9.95
N TYR A 172 20.17 18.66 8.89
CA TYR A 172 21.34 18.87 8.01
C TYR A 172 22.55 19.44 8.75
N LYS A 173 22.35 20.42 9.64
CA LYS A 173 23.45 20.99 10.46
C LYS A 173 24.12 19.95 11.34
N VAL A 174 23.32 19.06 11.94
CA VAL A 174 23.85 17.99 12.79
C VAL A 174 24.62 16.96 11.96
N LEU A 175 24.15 16.59 10.77
CA LEU A 175 24.90 15.74 9.84
C LEU A 175 26.23 16.40 9.41
N ASP A 176 26.21 17.70 9.10
CA ASP A 176 27.43 18.44 8.75
C ASP A 176 28.42 18.50 9.91
N PHE A 177 27.93 18.71 11.14
CA PHE A 177 28.75 18.70 12.36
C PHE A 177 29.39 17.32 12.63
N MET A 178 28.67 16.21 12.35
CA MET A 178 29.26 14.87 12.39
C MET A 178 30.40 14.69 11.38
N GLY A 179 30.52 15.60 10.39
CA GLY A 179 31.51 15.59 9.32
C GLY A 179 31.36 14.41 8.37
N VAL A 180 30.13 13.92 8.21
CA VAL A 180 29.77 12.89 7.24
C VAL A 180 29.53 13.56 5.87
N LYS A 181 30.20 13.07 4.83
CA LYS A 181 30.00 13.58 3.47
C LYS A 181 28.98 12.71 2.76
N ILE A 182 27.71 13.09 2.85
CA ILE A 182 26.58 12.34 2.28
C ILE A 182 26.12 13.00 0.99
N SER A 183 25.79 12.21 -0.03
CA SER A 183 25.23 12.72 -1.28
C SER A 183 23.82 13.27 -1.06
N LYS A 184 23.40 14.25 -1.87
CA LYS A 184 22.04 14.82 -1.77
C LYS A 184 20.95 13.75 -1.81
N PHE A 185 21.07 12.78 -2.73
CA PHE A 185 20.13 11.67 -2.87
C PHE A 185 20.02 10.82 -1.59
N ALA A 186 21.14 10.49 -0.95
CA ALA A 186 21.12 9.74 0.31
C ALA A 186 20.52 10.56 1.46
N ILE A 187 20.75 11.88 1.49
CA ILE A 187 20.10 12.74 2.49
C ILE A 187 18.59 12.79 2.24
N ASP A 188 18.14 12.92 0.99
CA ASP A 188 16.71 12.92 0.65
C ASP A 188 16.03 11.61 1.09
N ILE A 189 16.74 10.48 1.04
CA ILE A 189 16.27 9.19 1.57
C ILE A 189 16.18 9.20 3.10
N LEU A 190 17.17 9.74 3.81
CA LEU A 190 17.09 9.92 5.27
C LEU A 190 15.89 10.80 5.64
N VAL A 191 15.68 11.90 4.94
CA VAL A 191 14.53 12.79 5.15
C VAL A 191 13.24 12.02 4.89
N LYS A 192 13.12 11.31 3.75
CA LYS A 192 11.94 10.50 3.43
C LYS A 192 11.66 9.44 4.49
N ARG A 193 12.69 8.85 5.10
CA ARG A 193 12.59 7.80 6.13
C ARG A 193 12.08 8.34 7.48
N TYR A 194 12.54 9.52 7.87
CA TYR A 194 12.31 10.05 9.23
C TYR A 194 11.45 11.32 9.28
N GLU A 195 10.96 11.82 8.15
CA GLU A 195 10.06 12.97 8.13
C GLU A 195 8.73 12.64 8.82
N ARG A 196 8.26 13.58 9.63
CA ARG A 196 6.89 13.56 10.18
C ARG A 196 5.95 14.36 9.28
N ASP A 197 6.45 15.49 8.78
CA ASP A 197 5.75 16.41 7.90
C ASP A 197 6.76 17.14 7.00
N ASP A 198 6.26 18.11 6.24
CA ASP A 198 7.04 18.87 5.25
C ASP A 198 8.25 19.61 5.87
N TYR A 199 8.25 19.87 7.18
CA TYR A 199 9.23 20.70 7.87
C TYR A 199 10.02 19.96 8.97
N THR A 200 9.48 18.89 9.55
CA THR A 200 10.03 18.25 10.75
C THR A 200 10.48 16.81 10.53
N ILE A 201 11.54 16.42 11.26
CA ILE A 201 12.16 15.10 11.25
C ILE A 201 12.14 14.52 12.67
N LYS A 202 11.76 13.24 12.77
CA LYS A 202 11.87 12.40 13.98
C LYS A 202 13.30 11.95 14.18
N TYR A 203 14.12 12.76 14.84
CA TYR A 203 15.51 12.40 15.08
C TYR A 203 15.65 11.26 16.08
N ASN A 204 14.67 11.05 16.98
CA ASN A 204 14.66 9.88 17.87
C ASN A 204 14.58 8.57 17.08
N ALA A 205 13.70 8.52 16.06
CA ALA A 205 13.63 7.38 15.15
C ALA A 205 14.96 7.15 14.41
N PHE A 206 15.60 8.22 13.93
CA PHE A 206 16.93 8.14 13.31
C PHE A 206 18.00 7.59 14.26
N LEU A 207 18.06 8.09 15.50
CA LEU A 207 18.99 7.59 16.51
C LEU A 207 18.71 6.14 16.87
N SER A 208 17.43 5.75 16.97
CA SER A 208 17.03 4.38 17.23
C SER A 208 17.53 3.42 16.14
N GLU A 209 17.35 3.73 14.85
CA GLU A 209 17.86 2.86 13.77
C GLU A 209 19.40 2.87 13.70
N LEU A 210 20.05 3.97 14.11
CA LEU A 210 21.51 4.02 14.20
C LEU A 210 22.05 3.17 15.37
N ASP A 211 21.33 3.15 16.50
CA ASP A 211 21.64 2.29 17.65
C ASP A 211 21.53 0.81 17.28
N GLU A 212 20.57 0.43 16.43
CA GLU A 212 20.49 -0.94 15.89
C GLU A 212 21.74 -1.30 15.06
N VAL A 213 22.27 -0.36 14.28
CA VAL A 213 23.55 -0.55 13.54
C VAL A 213 24.72 -0.71 14.52
N PHE A 214 24.79 0.11 15.58
CA PHE A 214 25.84 -0.03 16.59
C PHE A 214 25.80 -1.39 17.28
N GLN A 215 24.61 -1.84 17.68
CA GLN A 215 24.41 -3.17 18.27
C GLN A 215 24.84 -4.28 17.32
N PHE A 216 24.55 -4.16 16.03
CA PHE A 216 25.02 -5.11 15.01
C PHE A 216 26.55 -5.16 14.93
N LEU A 217 27.21 -4.00 14.94
CA LEU A 217 28.67 -3.92 14.88
C LEU A 217 29.32 -4.55 16.12
N GLU A 218 28.77 -4.28 17.31
CA GLU A 218 29.23 -4.85 18.58
C GLU A 218 29.01 -6.36 18.64
N ALA A 219 27.81 -6.84 18.31
CA ALA A 219 27.45 -8.26 18.36
C ALA A 219 28.31 -9.14 17.43
N ASN A 220 28.81 -8.57 16.33
CA ASN A 220 29.68 -9.25 15.38
C ASN A 220 31.17 -8.98 15.61
N ASN A 221 31.55 -8.35 16.73
CA ASN A 221 32.94 -8.02 17.10
C ASN A 221 33.68 -7.18 16.04
N TYR A 222 32.95 -6.30 15.35
CA TYR A 222 33.52 -5.32 14.44
C TYR A 222 34.05 -4.08 15.18
N VAL A 223 33.88 -4.02 16.49
CA VAL A 223 34.40 -2.95 17.32
C VAL A 223 35.26 -3.59 18.42
N ASP A 224 36.44 -3.04 18.68
CA ASP A 224 37.28 -3.49 19.78
C ASP A 224 36.75 -3.03 21.15
N SER A 225 37.35 -3.51 22.24
CA SER A 225 36.99 -3.14 23.61
C SER A 225 37.14 -1.64 23.93
N SER A 226 37.77 -0.86 23.03
CA SER A 226 37.96 0.59 23.16
C SER A 226 36.98 1.41 22.30
N GLY A 227 36.07 0.74 21.58
CA GLY A 227 35.12 1.37 20.67
C GLY A 227 35.69 1.69 19.28
N ARG A 228 36.81 1.09 18.87
CA ARG A 228 37.41 1.35 17.53
C ARG A 228 36.99 0.28 16.54
N LEU A 229 36.63 0.72 15.33
CA LEU A 229 36.32 -0.17 14.22
C LEU A 229 37.58 -0.77 13.61
N TRP A 230 37.53 -2.06 13.29
CA TRP A 230 38.44 -2.70 12.33
C TRP A 230 38.21 -2.18 10.90
N ASP A 231 38.90 -2.80 9.92
CA ASP A 231 38.81 -2.49 8.48
C ASP A 231 37.35 -2.30 8.00
N PRO A 232 36.88 -1.05 7.80
CA PRO A 232 35.48 -0.77 7.46
C PRO A 232 35.06 -1.35 6.11
N THR A 233 36.02 -1.69 5.24
CA THR A 233 35.75 -2.21 3.89
C THR A 233 35.25 -3.65 3.89
N LYS A 234 35.44 -4.37 4.99
CA LYS A 234 35.08 -5.78 5.12
C LYS A 234 33.84 -6.00 6.00
N ILE A 235 33.21 -4.93 6.47
CA ILE A 235 31.98 -5.02 7.24
C ILE A 235 30.83 -5.28 6.26
N PRO A 236 30.06 -6.37 6.41
CA PRO A 236 28.87 -6.57 5.62
C PRO A 236 27.85 -5.46 5.88
N LEU A 237 27.09 -5.10 4.85
CA LEU A 237 26.03 -4.10 4.98
C LEU A 237 25.02 -4.58 6.02
N TYR A 238 24.85 -3.80 7.09
CA TYR A 238 23.70 -3.97 7.97
C TYR A 238 22.45 -3.65 7.15
N GLU A 239 21.59 -4.63 6.98
CA GLU A 239 20.22 -4.43 6.54
C GLU A 239 19.36 -4.92 7.72
N LYS A 240 18.25 -4.23 8.05
CA LYS A 240 17.25 -4.88 8.93
C LYS A 240 16.99 -6.24 8.32
N PRO A 241 17.12 -7.33 9.09
CA PRO A 241 17.05 -8.65 8.52
C PRO A 241 15.78 -8.70 7.67
N PRO A 242 15.84 -8.94 6.35
CA PRO A 242 14.77 -9.75 5.81
C PRO A 242 14.76 -10.99 6.72
N PRO A 243 13.62 -11.43 7.24
CA PRO A 243 13.60 -12.66 8.01
C PRO A 243 14.29 -13.73 7.19
N GLY A 244 15.44 -14.19 7.69
CA GLY A 244 16.23 -15.25 7.12
C GLY A 244 16.93 -14.91 5.80
N SER A 245 18.17 -15.36 5.71
CA SER A 245 18.76 -15.87 4.48
C SER A 245 17.83 -16.98 3.94
N GLY A 246 16.78 -16.60 3.23
CA GLY A 246 15.71 -17.47 2.73
C GLY A 246 14.43 -17.42 3.54
N ASP A 247 13.54 -16.47 3.25
CA ASP A 247 12.10 -16.72 3.25
C ASP A 247 11.49 -15.92 2.09
N GLN A 248 11.06 -16.67 1.09
CA GLN A 248 10.41 -16.12 -0.08
C GLN A 248 9.13 -15.40 0.38
N CYS A 249 8.67 -14.35 -0.29
CA CYS A 249 7.35 -13.74 -0.04
C CYS A 249 6.37 -14.18 -1.14
N GLY A 250 5.07 -13.91 -0.94
CA GLY A 250 4.05 -14.42 -1.86
C GLY A 250 4.03 -15.94 -1.87
N LEU A 251 3.71 -16.54 -3.01
CA LEU A 251 3.41 -17.98 -3.10
C LEU A 251 4.58 -18.91 -2.85
N ARG A 252 5.78 -18.42 -3.12
CA ARG A 252 7.01 -19.16 -2.94
C ARG A 252 7.18 -19.64 -1.48
N GLN A 253 6.70 -18.84 -0.52
CA GLN A 253 6.85 -19.11 0.91
C GLN A 253 6.03 -20.31 1.42
N VAL A 254 4.96 -20.67 0.70
CA VAL A 254 3.99 -21.69 1.13
C VAL A 254 4.63 -23.08 1.28
N TYR A 255 5.75 -23.32 0.59
CA TYR A 255 6.49 -24.58 0.61
C TYR A 255 7.68 -24.57 1.58
N LEU A 256 7.91 -23.46 2.28
CA LEU A 256 9.01 -23.35 3.23
C LEU A 256 8.60 -23.96 4.58
N PRO A 257 9.54 -24.61 5.30
CA PRO A 257 9.26 -25.16 6.63
C PRO A 257 8.73 -24.09 7.61
N SER A 258 9.17 -22.85 7.47
CA SER A 258 8.72 -21.68 8.23
C SER A 258 7.21 -21.47 8.13
N TRP A 259 6.63 -21.57 6.93
CA TRP A 259 5.20 -21.44 6.69
C TRP A 259 4.42 -22.64 7.23
N ILE A 260 4.87 -23.86 6.90
CA ILE A 260 4.20 -25.11 7.30
C ILE A 260 4.07 -25.20 8.82
N ASN A 261 5.11 -24.79 9.55
CA ASN A 261 5.12 -24.82 11.01
C ASN A 261 4.29 -23.70 11.65
N LYS A 262 4.15 -22.53 11.01
CA LYS A 262 3.51 -21.34 11.57
C LYS A 262 2.02 -21.22 11.20
N SER A 263 1.69 -21.37 9.92
CA SER A 263 0.39 -20.99 9.35
C SER A 263 -0.70 -22.04 9.58
N LYS A 264 -0.33 -23.33 9.68
CA LYS A 264 -1.27 -24.47 9.68
C LYS A 264 -2.23 -24.52 8.47
N VAL A 265 -2.05 -23.64 7.47
CA VAL A 265 -2.81 -23.62 6.22
C VAL A 265 -2.20 -24.62 5.26
N ASP A 266 -3.04 -25.50 4.69
CA ASP A 266 -2.62 -26.45 3.67
C ASP A 266 -2.19 -25.69 2.40
N PRO A 267 -0.97 -25.93 1.86
CA PRO A 267 -0.56 -25.39 0.57
C PRO A 267 -1.60 -25.51 -0.56
N LYS A 268 -2.39 -26.60 -0.57
CA LYS A 268 -3.46 -26.80 -1.56
C LYS A 268 -4.56 -25.74 -1.46
N GLU A 269 -4.88 -25.28 -0.25
CA GLU A 269 -5.85 -24.21 -0.03
C GLU A 269 -5.36 -22.90 -0.66
N VAL A 270 -4.09 -22.58 -0.47
CA VAL A 270 -3.47 -21.38 -1.07
C VAL A 270 -3.48 -21.47 -2.61
N ILE A 271 -3.14 -22.62 -3.17
CA ILE A 271 -3.17 -22.85 -4.63
C ILE A 271 -4.58 -22.64 -5.18
N ASN A 272 -5.61 -23.17 -4.52
CA ASN A 272 -6.99 -23.02 -4.95
C ASN A 272 -7.42 -21.54 -4.99
N ILE A 273 -7.03 -20.75 -3.99
CA ILE A 273 -7.28 -19.30 -3.95
C ILE A 273 -6.61 -18.62 -5.15
N ILE A 274 -5.34 -18.92 -5.41
CA ILE A 274 -4.61 -18.32 -6.54
C ILE A 274 -5.19 -18.70 -7.89
N LEU A 275 -5.56 -19.97 -8.10
CA LEU A 275 -6.20 -20.41 -9.33
C LEU A 275 -7.52 -19.68 -9.56
N LYS A 276 -8.30 -19.46 -8.50
CA LYS A 276 -9.54 -18.68 -8.52
C LYS A 276 -9.29 -17.22 -8.94
N PHE A 277 -8.25 -16.57 -8.42
CA PHE A 277 -7.81 -15.24 -8.88
C PHE A 277 -7.39 -15.26 -10.36
N LYS A 278 -6.50 -16.17 -10.75
CA LYS A 278 -6.00 -16.26 -12.13
C LYS A 278 -7.12 -16.49 -13.14
N GLN A 279 -8.08 -17.36 -12.82
CA GLN A 279 -9.24 -17.60 -13.67
C GLN A 279 -10.09 -16.34 -13.83
N HIS A 280 -10.36 -15.61 -12.74
CA HIS A 280 -11.10 -14.36 -12.77
C HIS A 280 -10.37 -13.28 -13.60
N ILE A 281 -9.06 -13.12 -13.37
CA ILE A 281 -8.21 -12.13 -14.07
C ILE A 281 -8.16 -12.42 -15.57
N CYS A 282 -7.92 -13.68 -15.94
CA CYS A 282 -7.86 -14.11 -17.33
C CYS A 282 -9.20 -13.91 -18.05
N ARG A 283 -10.31 -14.33 -17.42
CA ARG A 283 -11.67 -14.20 -17.96
C ARG A 283 -12.06 -12.74 -18.20
N ASN A 284 -11.75 -11.86 -17.25
CA ASN A 284 -12.12 -10.44 -17.30
C ASN A 284 -11.04 -9.53 -17.91
N LYS A 285 -9.92 -10.10 -18.39
CA LYS A 285 -8.76 -9.36 -18.96
C LYS A 285 -8.29 -8.23 -18.04
N ILE A 286 -8.22 -8.54 -16.75
CA ILE A 286 -7.85 -7.59 -15.71
C ILE A 286 -6.32 -7.41 -15.68
N ARG A 287 -5.85 -6.17 -15.50
CA ARG A 287 -4.47 -5.87 -15.10
C ARG A 287 -4.45 -5.49 -13.63
N ILE A 288 -3.65 -6.18 -12.83
CA ILE A 288 -3.65 -5.99 -11.37
C ILE A 288 -3.17 -4.58 -11.02
N ARG A 289 -2.12 -4.09 -11.69
CA ARG A 289 -1.59 -2.73 -11.54
C ARG A 289 -2.65 -1.64 -11.49
N ASP A 290 -3.71 -1.77 -12.29
CA ASP A 290 -4.73 -0.74 -12.41
C ASP A 290 -5.47 -0.48 -11.09
N PHE A 291 -5.47 -1.44 -10.17
CA PHE A 291 -6.14 -1.35 -8.87
C PHE A 291 -5.22 -0.90 -7.73
N PHE A 292 -3.90 -1.00 -7.89
CA PHE A 292 -2.93 -0.70 -6.83
C PHE A 292 -2.05 0.51 -7.10
N LYS A 293 -1.85 0.90 -8.38
CA LYS A 293 -0.97 2.02 -8.75
C LYS A 293 -1.32 3.36 -8.10
N GLU A 294 -2.60 3.57 -7.80
CA GLU A 294 -3.05 4.82 -7.19
C GLU A 294 -2.78 4.89 -5.69
N PHE A 295 -2.73 3.73 -5.03
CA PHE A 295 -2.35 3.61 -3.63
C PHE A 295 -0.82 3.65 -3.46
N ASP A 296 -0.08 3.28 -4.50
CA ASP A 296 1.38 3.27 -4.52
C ASP A 296 1.97 4.28 -5.53
N THR A 297 1.65 5.57 -5.34
CA THR A 297 2.10 6.67 -6.21
C THR A 297 3.63 6.80 -6.32
N LYS A 298 4.37 6.24 -5.36
CA LYS A 298 5.84 6.25 -5.30
C LYS A 298 6.46 4.96 -5.84
N ASP A 299 5.65 4.06 -6.41
CA ASP A 299 6.06 2.80 -7.04
C ASP A 299 6.92 1.88 -6.12
N THR A 300 6.64 1.91 -4.82
CA THR A 300 7.37 1.19 -3.79
C THR A 300 7.18 -0.33 -3.85
N GLY A 301 6.12 -0.78 -4.52
CA GLY A 301 5.69 -2.18 -4.59
C GLY A 301 4.86 -2.63 -3.40
N ARG A 302 4.49 -1.71 -2.51
CA ARG A 302 3.76 -2.00 -1.28
C ARG A 302 2.70 -0.94 -0.97
N VAL A 303 1.62 -1.38 -0.35
CA VAL A 303 0.49 -0.54 0.10
C VAL A 303 0.18 -0.84 1.57
N ASP A 304 -0.66 -0.02 2.20
CA ASP A 304 -1.14 -0.34 3.54
C ASP A 304 -2.17 -1.48 3.53
N VAL A 305 -2.49 -2.01 4.71
CA VAL A 305 -3.47 -3.08 4.90
C VAL A 305 -4.83 -2.75 4.25
N HIS A 306 -5.31 -1.52 4.43
CA HIS A 306 -6.64 -1.11 3.98
C HIS A 306 -6.69 -0.98 2.46
N ASP A 307 -5.73 -0.26 1.89
CA ASP A 307 -5.51 -0.08 0.45
C ASP A 307 -5.35 -1.43 -0.24
N PHE A 308 -4.68 -2.38 0.42
CA PHE A 308 -4.55 -3.73 -0.11
C PHE A 308 -5.90 -4.46 -0.19
N VAL A 309 -6.67 -4.45 0.91
CA VAL A 309 -8.02 -5.02 0.94
C VAL A 309 -8.93 -4.32 -0.08
N MET A 310 -8.82 -3.00 -0.22
CA MET A 310 -9.58 -2.23 -1.19
C MET A 310 -9.22 -2.62 -2.63
N GLY A 311 -7.93 -2.75 -2.92
CA GLY A 311 -7.43 -3.26 -4.20
C GLY A 311 -7.96 -4.66 -4.52
N LEU A 312 -7.98 -5.58 -3.54
CA LEU A 312 -8.58 -6.92 -3.69
C LEU A 312 -10.09 -6.87 -3.91
N ARG A 313 -10.80 -6.01 -3.18
CA ARG A 313 -12.25 -5.80 -3.38
C ARG A 313 -12.53 -5.27 -4.78
N TRP A 314 -11.75 -4.33 -5.29
CA TRP A 314 -11.93 -3.84 -6.66
C TRP A 314 -11.56 -4.88 -7.71
N LEU A 315 -10.48 -5.62 -7.48
CA LEU A 315 -10.08 -6.75 -8.31
C LEU A 315 -11.16 -7.83 -8.36
N SER A 316 -12.05 -7.89 -7.35
CA SER A 316 -13.09 -8.90 -7.31
C SER A 316 -14.24 -8.67 -8.30
N TYR A 317 -14.38 -7.46 -8.82
CA TYR A 317 -15.47 -7.12 -9.73
C TYR A 317 -15.11 -7.47 -11.17
N GLY A 318 -15.98 -8.24 -11.83
CA GLY A 318 -15.84 -8.54 -13.24
C GLY A 318 -16.08 -7.31 -14.11
N ARG A 319 -15.18 -7.05 -15.08
CA ARG A 319 -15.34 -5.94 -16.04
C ARG A 319 -16.20 -6.32 -17.25
N VAL A 320 -16.32 -7.62 -17.54
CA VAL A 320 -17.00 -8.16 -18.73
C VAL A 320 -18.10 -9.14 -18.36
N ASP A 321 -17.91 -9.88 -17.27
CA ASP A 321 -18.86 -10.86 -16.77
C ASP A 321 -19.43 -10.43 -15.40
N PRO A 322 -20.75 -10.52 -15.15
CA PRO A 322 -21.33 -10.14 -13.86
C PRO A 322 -20.91 -11.06 -12.69
N VAL A 323 -20.24 -12.18 -12.96
CA VAL A 323 -19.75 -13.09 -11.92
C VAL A 323 -18.49 -12.51 -11.25
N ASN A 324 -18.69 -11.97 -10.06
CA ASN A 324 -17.62 -11.49 -9.19
C ASN A 324 -16.78 -12.64 -8.60
N LEU A 325 -15.51 -12.35 -8.34
CA LEU A 325 -14.65 -13.20 -7.52
C LEU A 325 -15.10 -13.08 -6.05
N PHE A 326 -15.88 -14.03 -5.58
CA PHE A 326 -16.21 -14.07 -4.15
C PHE A 326 -15.01 -14.52 -3.34
N LEU A 327 -14.57 -13.76 -2.33
CA LEU A 327 -13.57 -14.19 -1.35
C LEU A 327 -14.21 -14.20 0.03
N ASN A 328 -14.12 -15.33 0.73
CA ASN A 328 -14.55 -15.38 2.12
C ASN A 328 -13.48 -14.77 3.06
N ALA A 329 -13.84 -14.53 4.32
CA ALA A 329 -12.94 -13.90 5.30
C ALA A 329 -11.62 -14.67 5.48
N LYS A 330 -11.67 -16.01 5.52
CA LYS A 330 -10.47 -16.87 5.65
C LYS A 330 -9.55 -16.73 4.43
N GLU A 331 -10.10 -16.69 3.22
CA GLU A 331 -9.32 -16.49 1.99
C GLU A 331 -8.63 -15.11 2.01
N ILE A 332 -9.32 -14.07 2.46
CA ILE A 332 -8.74 -12.72 2.60
C ILE A 332 -7.59 -12.74 3.62
N ASP A 333 -7.79 -13.35 4.79
CA ASP A 333 -6.74 -13.44 5.82
C ASP A 333 -5.50 -14.19 5.31
N ILE A 334 -5.69 -15.29 4.58
CA ILE A 334 -4.58 -16.04 3.96
C ILE A 334 -3.79 -15.15 2.99
N ILE A 335 -4.46 -14.38 2.12
CA ILE A 335 -3.79 -13.50 1.15
C ILE A 335 -3.07 -12.35 1.88
N MET A 336 -3.70 -11.80 2.93
CA MET A 336 -3.13 -10.74 3.76
C MET A 336 -1.83 -11.18 4.44
N ASP A 337 -1.78 -12.42 4.91
CA ASP A 337 -0.57 -12.99 5.51
C ASP A 337 0.47 -13.36 4.45
N LEU A 338 0.04 -13.96 3.34
CA LEU A 338 0.91 -14.40 2.25
C LEU A 338 1.67 -13.23 1.61
N TYR A 339 1.04 -12.07 1.46
CA TYR A 339 1.65 -10.89 0.87
C TYR A 339 2.06 -9.84 1.91
N ALA A 340 2.20 -10.21 3.19
CA ALA A 340 2.79 -9.34 4.20
C ALA A 340 4.25 -9.02 3.87
N ASP A 341 4.64 -7.75 3.99
CA ASP A 341 6.05 -7.36 3.93
C ASP A 341 6.76 -8.00 5.15
N PRO A 342 7.83 -8.78 4.93
CA PRO A 342 8.49 -9.52 5.99
C PRO A 342 9.13 -8.63 7.08
N ILE A 343 9.48 -7.39 6.74
CA ILE A 343 10.06 -6.40 7.65
C ILE A 343 8.93 -5.57 8.29
N TYR A 344 7.92 -5.24 7.51
CA TYR A 344 6.80 -4.40 7.93
C TYR A 344 5.45 -5.09 7.69
N PRO A 345 4.98 -6.01 8.55
CA PRO A 345 3.78 -6.79 8.28
C PRO A 345 2.48 -5.99 8.02
N ASP A 346 2.46 -4.72 8.45
CA ASP A 346 1.41 -3.72 8.18
C ASP A 346 1.45 -3.13 6.76
N ARG A 347 2.46 -3.49 5.97
CA ARG A 347 2.58 -3.21 4.54
C ARG A 347 2.37 -4.49 3.74
N LYS A 348 1.69 -4.39 2.61
CA LYS A 348 1.35 -5.53 1.75
C LYS A 348 1.99 -5.38 0.38
N LEU A 349 2.68 -6.43 -0.06
CA LEU A 349 3.51 -6.48 -1.27
C LEU A 349 2.66 -6.75 -2.53
N TRP A 350 1.91 -5.75 -2.98
CA TRP A 350 1.01 -5.89 -4.13
C TRP A 350 1.73 -6.21 -5.45
N LYS A 351 2.99 -5.77 -5.63
CA LYS A 351 3.77 -6.16 -6.83
C LYS A 351 4.11 -7.65 -6.84
N VAL A 352 4.36 -8.24 -5.67
CA VAL A 352 4.61 -9.69 -5.56
C VAL A 352 3.32 -10.46 -5.86
N LEU A 353 2.16 -9.95 -5.42
CA LEU A 353 0.86 -10.47 -5.81
C LEU A 353 0.66 -10.39 -7.33
N GLU A 354 0.97 -9.25 -7.95
CA GLU A 354 0.92 -9.07 -9.40
C GLU A 354 1.82 -10.09 -10.12
N GLU A 355 3.07 -10.22 -9.70
CA GLU A 355 4.03 -11.17 -10.28
C GLU A 355 3.58 -12.63 -10.14
N ASP A 356 3.05 -13.02 -8.99
CA ASP A 356 2.55 -14.38 -8.75
C ASP A 356 1.32 -14.71 -9.60
N LEU A 357 0.45 -13.73 -9.81
CA LEU A 357 -0.79 -13.86 -10.58
C LEU A 357 -0.57 -13.75 -12.10
N GLU A 358 0.37 -12.92 -12.56
CA GLU A 358 0.67 -12.69 -13.99
C GLU A 358 1.81 -13.59 -14.51
N GLY A 359 2.81 -13.90 -13.68
CA GLY A 359 4.10 -14.47 -14.12
C GLY A 359 4.19 -15.99 -14.24
N GLY A 360 3.34 -16.79 -13.58
CA GLY A 360 3.55 -18.24 -13.47
C GLY A 360 2.58 -19.12 -14.26
N LYS A 361 3.09 -19.90 -15.24
CA LYS A 361 2.46 -21.16 -15.68
C LYS A 361 2.63 -22.20 -14.58
N PHE A 362 1.53 -22.73 -14.06
CA PHE A 362 1.54 -23.91 -13.20
C PHE A 362 1.46 -25.15 -14.08
N LEU A 363 2.51 -25.98 -14.07
CA LEU A 363 2.38 -27.38 -14.50
C LEU A 363 2.35 -28.22 -13.23
N ASP A 364 1.17 -28.77 -12.94
CA ASP A 364 1.03 -29.85 -11.97
C ASP A 364 1.67 -31.11 -12.59
N ASN A 365 2.85 -31.49 -12.09
CA ASN A 365 3.52 -32.72 -12.53
C ASN A 365 2.96 -33.99 -11.85
N GLY A 366 1.79 -33.92 -11.19
CA GLY A 366 1.13 -35.07 -10.58
C GLY A 366 1.77 -35.58 -9.27
N ASN A 367 2.85 -34.94 -8.82
CA ASN A 367 3.59 -35.31 -7.59
C ASN A 367 3.56 -34.24 -6.49
N GLY A 368 2.70 -33.22 -6.60
CA GLY A 368 2.53 -32.19 -5.56
C GLY A 368 3.73 -31.24 -5.38
N LYS A 369 4.70 -31.24 -6.29
CA LYS A 369 5.77 -30.22 -6.35
C LYS A 369 5.48 -29.21 -7.45
N LEU A 370 5.32 -27.94 -7.08
CA LEU A 370 5.30 -26.82 -8.01
C LEU A 370 6.74 -26.49 -8.44
N LEU A 371 7.01 -26.48 -9.74
CA LEU A 371 8.25 -25.94 -10.28
C LEU A 371 8.07 -24.46 -10.58
N TYR A 372 8.76 -23.62 -9.81
CA TYR A 372 8.88 -22.19 -10.10
C TYR A 372 9.97 -22.03 -11.17
N PHE A 373 9.58 -21.65 -12.39
CA PHE A 373 10.54 -21.20 -13.41
C PHE A 373 10.53 -19.67 -13.45
N SER A 374 11.64 -19.04 -13.05
CA SER A 374 11.97 -17.70 -13.53
C SER A 374 12.59 -17.86 -14.92
N PHE A 375 12.09 -17.11 -15.90
CA PHE A 375 12.89 -16.78 -17.07
C PHE A 375 13.85 -15.65 -16.72
#